data_AF-A0A7S0WAJ2-F1
#
_entry.id   AF-A0A7S0WAJ2-F1
#
_cell.length_a   1.000
_cell.length_b   1.000
_cell.length_c   1.000
_cell.angle_alpha   90.00
_cell.angle_beta   90.00
_cell.angle_gamma   90.00
#
_symmetry.space_group_name_H-M   'P 1'
#
loop_
_entity.id
_entity.type
_entity.pdbx_description
1 polymer ?
#
loop_
_entity_poly.entity_id
_entity_poly.type
_entity_poly.pdbx_seq_one_letter_code
_entity_poly.pdbx_strand_id
1 'polypeptide(L)'
;GKEEKKEEKKEEKKEEAAPAPAPAAPKKDEGPPAGVDAKKWKAAVKEGGKKGVELAGCADMGGLEFFTTQIEAADGDLVLIQGAMDAANKEVDPKDEEAKGGSGLVGKMLLSSGSGQLGLVCYVPKEKGDKADASEWMKSVLASCGGGEFVEGDALTAKGLIKGDGETRFPLKDKDTCQAASVSWLKGKGLFPQADEEEDDWVCEDDTIEW
;
A
#
# COMPACT_ATOMS: atom_id res chain seq x y z
N GLY A 1 57.92 -33.61 3.03
CA GLY A 1 57.65 -34.82 3.83
C GLY A 1 57.05 -34.38 5.14
N LYS A 2 55.85 -34.89 5.42
CA LYS A 2 54.97 -34.64 6.56
C LYS A 2 54.36 -33.23 6.64
N GLU A 3 53.08 -33.08 6.32
CA GLU A 3 51.88 -33.61 7.04
C GLU A 3 51.68 -32.86 8.35
N GLU A 4 50.64 -32.01 8.40
CA GLU A 4 49.38 -32.28 9.13
C GLU A 4 49.58 -31.97 10.63
N LYS A 5 48.71 -31.24 11.35
CA LYS A 5 47.26 -31.14 11.29
C LYS A 5 46.81 -30.10 12.32
N LYS A 6 45.54 -29.66 12.18
CA LYS A 6 44.61 -29.25 13.25
C LYS A 6 44.40 -27.73 13.39
N GLU A 7 43.37 -27.20 12.71
CA GLU A 7 42.02 -26.82 13.25
C GLU A 7 42.12 -25.56 14.14
N GLU A 8 41.27 -24.54 14.12
CA GLU A 8 40.03 -24.13 13.45
C GLU A 8 39.80 -22.72 14.04
N LYS A 9 39.46 -21.69 13.26
CA LYS A 9 38.34 -20.79 13.58
C LYS A 9 38.06 -19.79 12.44
N LYS A 10 37.01 -20.13 11.70
CA LYS A 10 36.09 -19.29 10.95
C LYS A 10 35.60 -18.10 11.82
N GLU A 11 35.64 -16.87 11.32
CA GLU A 11 34.55 -15.88 11.46
C GLU A 11 34.91 -14.54 10.77
N GLU A 12 34.12 -14.24 9.74
CA GLU A 12 33.56 -12.93 9.39
C GLU A 12 34.49 -11.77 9.01
N LYS A 13 34.80 -11.75 7.70
CA LYS A 13 34.97 -10.51 6.95
C LYS A 13 33.61 -9.79 6.86
N LYS A 14 33.31 -8.95 7.86
CA LYS A 14 32.22 -7.97 7.81
C LYS A 14 32.64 -6.87 6.85
N GLU A 15 32.26 -7.05 5.59
CA GLU A 15 32.31 -6.00 4.58
C GLU A 15 31.33 -4.91 5.02
N GLU A 16 31.89 -3.76 5.35
CA GLU A 16 31.22 -2.53 5.72
C GLU A 16 30.42 -2.05 4.51
N ALA A 17 29.21 -2.60 4.36
CA ALA A 17 28.21 -2.07 3.46
C ALA A 17 27.84 -0.67 3.96
N ALA A 18 28.25 0.32 3.18
CA ALA A 18 27.81 1.70 3.29
C ALA A 18 26.30 1.75 3.63
N PRO A 19 25.89 2.53 4.64
CA PRO A 19 24.47 2.63 4.98
C PRO A 19 23.72 3.10 3.73
N ALA A 20 22.79 2.25 3.27
CA ALA A 20 21.82 2.59 2.26
C ALA A 20 21.15 3.93 2.65
N PRO A 21 20.89 4.82 1.68
CA PRO A 21 20.32 6.12 1.98
C PRO A 21 18.98 5.92 2.68
N ALA A 22 18.92 6.37 3.94
CA ALA A 22 17.70 6.51 4.69
C ALA A 22 16.65 7.22 3.80
N PRO A 23 15.42 6.69 3.67
CA PRO A 23 14.37 7.44 3.01
C PRO A 23 14.11 8.71 3.83
N ALA A 24 14.38 9.84 3.18
CA ALA A 24 14.26 11.22 3.61
C ALA A 24 13.32 11.52 4.79
N ALA A 25 13.89 11.98 5.90
CA ALA A 25 13.24 12.89 6.84
C ALA A 25 13.06 14.29 6.21
N PRO A 26 12.33 15.20 6.87
CA PRO A 26 10.90 15.39 6.88
C PRO A 26 10.49 16.45 5.84
N LYS A 27 9.60 16.12 4.90
CA LYS A 27 8.94 17.18 4.13
C LYS A 27 7.86 17.83 5.00
N LYS A 28 8.16 19.06 5.44
CA LYS A 28 7.18 20.04 5.92
C LYS A 28 5.95 19.99 5.04
N ASP A 29 4.75 20.07 5.64
CA ASP A 29 3.46 20.39 5.00
C ASP A 29 3.66 20.98 3.61
N GLU A 30 3.71 20.13 2.57
CA GLU A 30 3.74 20.60 1.20
C GLU A 30 2.36 21.23 1.01
N GLY A 31 2.35 22.56 1.02
CA GLY A 31 1.18 23.35 0.70
C GLY A 31 0.60 22.89 -0.64
N PRO A 32 -0.68 23.22 -0.91
CA PRO A 32 -1.34 22.77 -2.12
C PRO A 32 -0.46 23.07 -3.35
N PRO A 33 -0.23 22.09 -4.23
CA PRO A 33 0.48 22.33 -5.47
C PRO A 33 -0.24 23.41 -6.28
N ALA A 34 0.53 24.20 -7.04
CA ALA A 34 0.03 25.36 -7.74
C ALA A 34 -1.14 24.99 -8.67
N GLY A 35 -2.32 25.58 -8.44
CA GLY A 35 -3.55 25.31 -9.19
C GLY A 35 -4.56 24.38 -8.51
N VAL A 36 -4.24 23.81 -7.34
CA VAL A 36 -5.17 22.96 -6.59
C VAL A 36 -5.85 23.73 -5.45
N ASP A 37 -7.16 23.54 -5.30
CA ASP A 37 -7.95 24.12 -4.21
C ASP A 37 -7.37 23.74 -2.83
N ALA A 38 -6.86 24.73 -2.09
CA ALA A 38 -6.26 24.52 -0.77
C ALA A 38 -7.16 23.79 0.23
N LYS A 39 -8.48 23.95 0.09
CA LYS A 39 -9.49 23.28 0.93
C LYS A 39 -9.61 21.79 0.58
N LYS A 40 -9.62 21.45 -0.72
CA LYS A 40 -9.66 20.05 -1.19
C LYS A 40 -8.36 19.34 -0.89
N TRP A 41 -7.22 20.02 -1.08
CA TRP A 41 -5.91 19.48 -0.71
C TRP A 41 -5.85 19.09 0.77
N LYS A 42 -6.24 19.99 1.68
CA LYS A 42 -6.26 19.69 3.11
C LYS A 42 -7.25 18.57 3.46
N ALA A 43 -8.38 18.49 2.77
CA ALA A 43 -9.35 17.40 2.99
C ALA A 43 -8.76 16.05 2.55
N ALA A 44 -8.17 15.97 1.36
CA ALA A 44 -7.53 14.77 0.83
C ALA A 44 -6.33 14.33 1.68
N VAL A 45 -5.47 15.26 2.12
CA VAL A 45 -4.34 14.98 3.02
C VAL A 45 -4.82 14.46 4.38
N LYS A 46 -5.87 15.05 4.96
CA LYS A 46 -6.44 14.57 6.24
C LYS A 46 -7.08 13.19 6.11
N GLU A 47 -7.83 12.97 5.03
CA GLU A 47 -8.44 11.67 4.74
C GLU A 47 -7.37 10.61 4.51
N GLY A 48 -6.35 10.91 3.68
CA GLY A 48 -5.20 10.05 3.42
C GLY A 48 -4.42 9.72 4.69
N GLY A 49 -4.16 10.71 5.56
CA GLY A 49 -3.50 10.48 6.85
C GLY A 49 -4.31 9.58 7.79
N LYS A 50 -5.63 9.78 7.89
CA LYS A 50 -6.52 8.91 8.69
C LYS A 50 -6.54 7.49 8.14
N LYS A 51 -6.70 7.35 6.82
CA LYS A 51 -6.59 6.05 6.14
C LYS A 51 -5.22 5.43 6.37
N GLY A 52 -4.16 6.22 6.38
CA GLY A 52 -2.81 5.74 6.62
C GLY A 52 -2.67 5.00 7.96
N VAL A 53 -3.28 5.52 9.02
CA VAL A 53 -3.28 4.88 10.35
C VAL A 53 -4.15 3.63 10.36
N GLU A 54 -5.34 3.70 9.76
CA GLU A 54 -6.22 2.52 9.64
C GLU A 54 -5.49 1.36 8.93
N LEU A 55 -4.78 1.67 7.83
CA LEU A 55 -4.03 0.69 7.06
C LEU A 55 -2.82 0.14 7.84
N ALA A 56 -2.10 1.00 8.57
CA ALA A 56 -0.98 0.56 9.41
C ALA A 56 -1.47 -0.37 10.54
N GLY A 57 -2.56 0.00 11.22
CA GLY A 57 -3.16 -0.83 12.26
C GLY A 57 -3.73 -2.15 11.73
N CYS A 58 -4.35 -2.14 10.56
CA CYS A 58 -4.81 -3.38 9.91
C CYS A 58 -3.64 -4.26 9.43
N ALA A 59 -2.52 -3.67 9.01
CA ALA A 59 -1.34 -4.45 8.66
C ALA A 59 -0.72 -5.11 9.90
N ASP A 60 -0.64 -4.37 11.02
CA ASP A 60 -0.06 -4.84 12.28
C ASP A 60 -0.93 -5.94 12.94
N MET A 61 -2.25 -5.75 13.00
CA MET A 61 -3.16 -6.73 13.61
C MET A 61 -3.61 -7.84 12.66
N GLY A 62 -3.75 -7.55 11.38
CA GLY A 62 -4.32 -8.46 10.39
C GLY A 62 -3.28 -9.18 9.53
N GLY A 63 -2.00 -8.76 9.58
CA GLY A 63 -0.95 -9.32 8.74
C GLY A 63 -1.10 -9.03 7.25
N LEU A 64 -2.09 -8.21 6.85
CA LEU A 64 -2.27 -7.82 5.46
C LEU A 64 -1.19 -6.82 5.07
N GLU A 65 -0.41 -7.19 4.06
CA GLU A 65 0.70 -6.37 3.58
C GLU A 65 0.30 -5.36 2.51
N PHE A 66 -0.88 -5.56 1.92
CA PHE A 66 -1.41 -4.80 0.78
C PHE A 66 -2.90 -4.45 0.97
N PHE A 67 -3.27 -3.21 0.63
CA PHE A 67 -4.65 -2.75 0.74
C PHE A 67 -5.11 -1.97 -0.48
N THR A 68 -6.42 -1.97 -0.68
CA THR A 68 -7.07 -1.09 -1.66
C THR A 68 -8.08 -0.23 -0.92
N THR A 69 -8.00 1.09 -1.08
CA THR A 69 -8.84 2.06 -0.37
C THR A 69 -9.25 3.18 -1.30
N GLN A 70 -10.42 3.76 -1.04
CA GLN A 70 -10.92 4.92 -1.76
C GLN A 70 -10.71 6.22 -0.96
N ILE A 71 -10.42 7.30 -1.66
CA ILE A 71 -10.38 8.67 -1.13
C ILE A 71 -11.45 9.49 -1.85
N GLU A 72 -12.47 9.93 -1.13
CA GLU A 72 -13.58 10.67 -1.71
C GLU A 72 -13.23 12.16 -1.87
N ALA A 73 -12.42 12.73 -0.96
CA ALA A 73 -12.04 14.14 -1.02
C ALA A 73 -11.19 14.54 -2.24
N ALA A 74 -10.66 13.58 -2.99
CA ALA A 74 -9.77 13.83 -4.13
C ALA A 74 -10.52 14.00 -5.47
N ASP A 75 -11.82 13.71 -5.56
CA ASP A 75 -12.68 13.86 -6.76
C ASP A 75 -12.02 13.40 -8.09
N GLY A 76 -11.25 12.30 -8.05
CA GLY A 76 -10.55 11.77 -9.22
C GLY A 76 -9.35 12.57 -9.72
N ASP A 77 -8.89 13.58 -8.98
CA ASP A 77 -7.70 14.35 -9.30
C ASP A 77 -6.43 13.63 -8.80
N LEU A 78 -5.55 13.26 -9.75
CA LEU A 78 -4.32 12.52 -9.44
C LEU A 78 -3.39 13.25 -8.48
N VAL A 79 -3.38 14.59 -8.50
CA VAL A 79 -2.53 15.39 -7.63
C VAL A 79 -3.04 15.31 -6.20
N LEU A 80 -4.36 15.42 -5.99
CA LEU A 80 -4.98 15.26 -4.68
C LEU A 80 -4.80 13.84 -4.12
N ILE A 81 -4.94 12.81 -4.97
CA ILE A 81 -4.71 11.41 -4.56
C ILE A 81 -3.24 11.21 -4.17
N GLN A 82 -2.30 11.78 -4.94
CA GLN A 82 -0.88 11.72 -4.59
C GLN A 82 -0.61 12.41 -3.25
N GLY A 83 -1.18 13.59 -3.00
CA GLY A 83 -1.07 14.26 -1.70
C GLY A 83 -1.63 13.45 -0.54
N ALA A 84 -2.78 12.81 -0.73
CA ALA A 84 -3.35 11.87 0.25
C ALA A 84 -2.42 10.68 0.49
N MET A 85 -1.74 10.23 -0.55
CA MET A 85 -0.82 9.11 -0.52
C MET A 85 0.47 9.41 0.25
N ASP A 86 1.07 10.56 -0.02
CA ASP A 86 2.22 11.07 0.74
C ASP A 86 1.85 11.27 2.21
N ALA A 87 0.65 11.78 2.50
CA ALA A 87 0.15 11.92 3.86
C ALA A 87 -0.06 10.55 4.57
N ALA A 88 -0.51 9.54 3.84
CA ALA A 88 -0.67 8.18 4.36
C ALA A 88 0.69 7.51 4.64
N ASN A 89 1.71 7.81 3.84
CA ASN A 89 3.08 7.29 3.97
C ASN A 89 3.91 8.02 5.02
N LYS A 90 3.50 9.23 5.45
CA LYS A 90 4.19 10.01 6.48
C LYS A 90 4.29 9.20 7.78
N GLU A 91 5.44 9.25 8.45
CA GLU A 91 5.61 8.60 9.75
C GLU A 91 4.67 9.18 10.79
N VAL A 92 4.16 8.34 11.69
CA VAL A 92 3.31 8.79 12.80
C VAL A 92 4.20 9.50 13.81
N ASP A 93 3.95 10.79 14.02
CA ASP A 93 4.63 11.57 15.06
C ASP A 93 4.08 11.18 16.44
N PRO A 94 4.88 10.60 17.34
CA PRO A 94 4.42 10.18 18.68
C PRO A 94 4.10 11.36 19.61
N LYS A 95 4.31 12.60 19.15
CA LYS A 95 4.00 13.85 19.86
C LYS A 95 2.70 14.50 19.40
N ASP A 96 2.11 14.03 18.30
CA ASP A 96 0.83 14.53 17.81
C ASP A 96 -0.30 13.81 18.55
N GLU A 97 -1.31 14.57 19.04
CA GLU A 97 -2.49 13.97 19.70
C GLU A 97 -3.32 13.08 18.75
N GLU A 98 -3.23 13.33 17.45
CA GLU A 98 -3.86 12.52 16.41
C GLU A 98 -2.80 11.79 15.60
N ALA A 99 -2.74 10.46 15.72
CA ALA A 99 -1.98 9.64 14.79
C ALA A 99 -2.50 9.90 13.36
N LYS A 100 -1.59 10.23 12.44
CA LYS A 100 -1.84 10.43 11.01
C LYS A 100 -0.69 9.80 10.23
N GLY A 101 -1.00 8.97 9.24
CA GLY A 101 0.00 8.26 8.43
C GLY A 101 0.41 6.90 9.01
N GLY A 102 1.66 6.48 8.76
CA GLY A 102 2.28 5.27 9.32
C GLY A 102 2.26 4.05 8.40
N SER A 103 1.65 4.14 7.22
CA SER A 103 1.52 2.98 6.32
C SER A 103 2.59 2.96 5.22
N GLY A 104 3.75 3.59 5.44
CA GLY A 104 4.85 3.61 4.46
C GLY A 104 5.44 2.24 4.12
N LEU A 105 5.27 1.25 5.00
CA LEU A 105 5.68 -0.16 4.83
C LEU A 105 4.56 -1.06 4.30
N VAL A 106 3.39 -0.47 4.01
CA VAL A 106 2.20 -1.18 3.56
C VAL A 106 1.92 -0.79 2.11
N GLY A 107 1.85 -1.79 1.23
CA GLY A 107 1.48 -1.57 -0.16
C GLY A 107 0.02 -1.13 -0.22
N LYS A 108 -0.30 -0.10 -0.99
CA LYS A 108 -1.69 0.36 -1.07
C LYS A 108 -2.01 1.03 -2.38
N MET A 109 -3.26 0.87 -2.78
CA MET A 109 -3.85 1.53 -3.93
C MET A 109 -4.97 2.46 -3.45
N LEU A 110 -4.85 3.74 -3.78
CA LEU A 110 -5.85 4.76 -3.53
C LEU A 110 -6.64 5.03 -4.81
N LEU A 111 -7.96 4.92 -4.73
CA LEU A 111 -8.89 5.22 -5.80
C LEU A 111 -9.73 6.45 -5.46
N SER A 112 -9.96 7.33 -6.42
CA SER A 112 -10.90 8.44 -6.25
C SER A 112 -11.78 8.59 -7.46
N SER A 113 -13.10 8.48 -7.27
CA SER A 113 -14.09 8.75 -8.31
C SER A 113 -14.47 10.22 -8.28
N GLY A 114 -14.23 10.92 -9.39
CA GLY A 114 -14.77 12.24 -9.64
C GLY A 114 -15.98 12.22 -10.57
N SER A 115 -16.46 13.42 -10.88
CA SER A 115 -17.66 13.62 -11.70
C SER A 115 -17.50 13.14 -13.17
N GLY A 116 -16.27 13.15 -13.70
CA GLY A 116 -15.98 12.75 -15.09
C GLY A 116 -14.77 11.84 -15.27
N GLN A 117 -14.03 11.54 -14.18
CA GLN A 117 -12.84 10.70 -14.24
C GLN A 117 -12.63 9.95 -12.93
N LEU A 118 -11.98 8.81 -13.00
CA LEU A 118 -11.53 8.02 -11.87
C LEU A 118 -10.00 8.03 -11.87
N GLY A 119 -9.41 8.57 -10.81
CA GLY A 119 -7.98 8.55 -10.59
C GLY A 119 -7.59 7.34 -9.72
N LEU A 120 -6.48 6.71 -10.06
CA LEU A 120 -5.88 5.61 -9.31
C LEU A 120 -4.41 5.91 -9.07
N VAL A 121 -3.96 5.77 -7.82
CA VAL A 121 -2.54 5.84 -7.46
C VAL A 121 -2.21 4.63 -6.62
N CYS A 122 -1.23 3.84 -7.03
CA CYS A 122 -0.71 2.73 -6.23
C CYS A 122 0.71 3.01 -5.78
N TYR A 123 1.04 2.42 -4.64
CA TYR A 123 2.36 2.40 -4.07
C TYR A 123 2.66 1.03 -3.51
N VAL A 124 3.88 0.58 -3.75
CA VAL A 124 4.45 -0.63 -3.21
C VAL A 124 5.73 -0.23 -2.49
N PRO A 125 5.89 -0.56 -1.21
CA PRO A 125 7.13 -0.33 -0.49
C PRO A 125 8.27 -1.14 -1.11
N LYS A 126 9.49 -0.60 -1.10
CA LYS A 126 10.68 -1.24 -1.71
C LYS A 126 10.91 -2.66 -1.22
N GLU A 127 10.66 -2.92 0.07
CA GLU A 127 10.83 -4.23 0.69
C GLU A 127 9.87 -5.30 0.15
N LYS A 128 8.80 -4.89 -0.53
CA LYS A 128 7.80 -5.79 -1.14
C LYS A 128 7.78 -5.70 -2.66
N GLY A 129 8.76 -5.01 -3.26
CA GLY A 129 8.90 -4.88 -4.71
C GLY A 129 9.06 -6.24 -5.39
N ASP A 130 9.73 -7.19 -4.75
CA ASP A 130 9.85 -8.57 -5.27
C ASP A 130 8.52 -9.35 -5.27
N LYS A 131 7.54 -8.92 -4.46
CA LYS A 131 6.23 -9.58 -4.34
C LYS A 131 5.20 -8.99 -5.31
N ALA A 132 5.22 -7.67 -5.49
CA ALA A 132 4.26 -6.97 -6.33
C ALA A 132 4.87 -5.72 -6.97
N ASP A 133 4.79 -5.62 -8.29
CA ASP A 133 5.15 -4.40 -9.02
C ASP A 133 3.96 -3.43 -9.09
N ALA A 134 4.14 -2.18 -8.65
CA ALA A 134 3.11 -1.15 -8.72
C ALA A 134 2.56 -0.96 -10.15
N SER A 135 3.46 -0.95 -11.13
CA SER A 135 3.09 -0.84 -12.55
C SER A 135 2.29 -2.04 -13.08
N GLU A 136 2.66 -3.27 -12.72
CA GLU A 136 1.92 -4.46 -13.15
C GLU A 136 0.55 -4.55 -12.48
N TRP A 137 0.49 -4.23 -11.19
CA TRP A 137 -0.75 -4.17 -10.43
C TRP A 137 -1.71 -3.16 -11.04
N MET A 138 -1.24 -1.93 -11.32
CA MET A 138 -2.04 -0.90 -11.98
C MET A 138 -2.53 -1.35 -13.36
N LYS A 139 -1.64 -1.88 -14.21
CA LYS A 139 -2.02 -2.36 -15.56
C LYS A 139 -3.06 -3.47 -15.51
N SER A 140 -2.94 -4.41 -14.57
CA SER A 140 -3.91 -5.48 -14.39
C SER A 140 -5.29 -4.93 -14.00
N VAL A 141 -5.32 -3.98 -13.06
CA VAL A 141 -6.57 -3.32 -12.63
C VAL A 141 -7.21 -2.54 -13.79
N LEU A 142 -6.43 -1.73 -14.51
CA LEU A 142 -6.93 -0.95 -15.66
C LEU A 142 -7.48 -1.87 -16.78
N ALA A 143 -6.83 -3.01 -17.02
CA ALA A 143 -7.30 -4.01 -17.98
C ALA A 143 -8.62 -4.65 -17.53
N SER A 144 -8.77 -5.00 -16.24
CA SER A 144 -10.01 -5.54 -15.69
C SER A 144 -11.16 -4.53 -15.69
N CYS A 145 -10.87 -3.23 -15.58
CA CYS A 145 -11.87 -2.17 -15.71
C CYS A 145 -12.24 -1.87 -17.19
N GLY A 146 -11.75 -2.68 -18.13
CA GLY A 146 -12.07 -2.58 -19.55
C GLY A 146 -11.35 -1.43 -20.28
N GLY A 147 -10.49 -0.68 -19.60
CA GLY A 147 -9.66 0.35 -20.21
C GLY A 147 -9.44 1.57 -19.31
N GLY A 148 -8.20 2.06 -19.30
CA GLY A 148 -7.77 3.29 -18.65
C GLY A 148 -6.41 3.73 -19.15
N GLU A 149 -6.11 5.01 -18.96
CA GLU A 149 -4.86 5.65 -19.33
C GLU A 149 -3.85 5.43 -18.21
N PHE A 150 -2.83 4.62 -18.47
CA PHE A 150 -1.67 4.55 -17.59
C PHE A 150 -0.85 5.83 -17.80
N VAL A 151 -0.81 6.69 -16.79
CA VAL A 151 -0.19 8.02 -16.90
C VAL A 151 1.32 7.91 -16.70
N GLU A 152 1.72 7.34 -15.57
CA GLU A 152 3.11 7.16 -15.21
C GLU A 152 3.22 6.03 -14.18
N GLY A 153 4.38 5.37 -14.12
CA GLY A 153 4.64 4.45 -13.03
C GLY A 153 5.93 3.67 -13.18
N ASP A 154 6.36 3.15 -12.04
CA ASP A 154 7.55 2.36 -11.80
C ASP A 154 7.20 1.19 -10.86
N ALA A 155 8.20 0.52 -10.29
CA ALA A 155 7.99 -0.60 -9.38
C ALA A 155 7.44 -0.15 -8.00
N LEU A 156 7.71 1.10 -7.60
CA LEU A 156 7.33 1.70 -6.31
C LEU A 156 6.01 2.44 -6.38
N THR A 157 5.75 3.18 -7.44
CA THR A 157 4.57 4.04 -7.56
C THR A 157 4.01 3.96 -8.96
N ALA A 158 2.69 3.90 -9.12
CA ALA A 158 2.08 4.06 -10.43
C ALA A 158 0.76 4.81 -10.35
N LYS A 159 0.43 5.52 -11.43
CA LYS A 159 -0.74 6.36 -11.58
C LYS A 159 -1.50 5.99 -12.84
N GLY A 160 -2.79 5.77 -12.66
CA GLY A 160 -3.73 5.45 -13.73
C GLY A 160 -4.92 6.39 -13.69
N LEU A 161 -5.52 6.63 -14.84
CA LEU A 161 -6.69 7.48 -14.97
C LEU A 161 -7.70 6.84 -15.92
N ILE A 162 -8.95 6.75 -15.48
CA ILE A 162 -10.06 6.24 -16.29
C ILE A 162 -11.00 7.41 -16.54
N LYS A 163 -11.07 7.88 -17.79
CA LYS A 163 -12.05 8.91 -18.18
C LYS A 163 -13.42 8.25 -18.31
N GLY A 164 -14.42 8.84 -17.66
CA GLY A 164 -15.81 8.46 -17.85
C GLY A 164 -16.32 9.02 -19.18
N ASP A 165 -17.08 8.22 -19.91
CA ASP A 165 -17.65 8.63 -21.20
C ASP A 165 -19.08 9.17 -21.06
N GLY A 166 -19.65 9.11 -19.84
CA GLY A 166 -20.99 9.65 -19.54
C GLY A 166 -22.16 8.81 -20.06
N GLU A 167 -21.96 8.00 -21.10
CA GLU A 167 -22.97 7.07 -21.65
C GLU A 167 -22.78 5.63 -21.18
N THR A 168 -21.57 5.07 -21.33
CA THR A 168 -21.31 3.63 -21.06
C THR A 168 -20.31 3.39 -19.94
N ARG A 169 -19.46 4.38 -19.63
CA ARG A 169 -18.46 4.34 -18.56
C ARG A 169 -18.78 5.37 -17.48
N PHE A 170 -19.05 4.87 -16.28
CA PHE A 170 -19.37 5.67 -15.11
C PHE A 170 -18.24 5.51 -14.09
N PRO A 171 -17.47 6.57 -13.78
CA PRO A 171 -16.33 6.52 -12.86
C PRO A 171 -16.66 5.87 -11.51
N LEU A 172 -17.90 6.02 -11.03
CA LEU A 172 -18.38 5.40 -9.79
C LEU A 172 -18.48 3.87 -9.87
N LYS A 173 -18.95 3.33 -11.00
CA LYS A 173 -19.10 1.88 -11.21
C LYS A 173 -17.77 1.24 -11.61
N ASP A 174 -17.01 1.93 -12.46
CA ASP A 174 -15.64 1.55 -12.80
C ASP A 174 -14.76 1.51 -11.55
N LYS A 175 -14.98 2.41 -10.57
CA LYS A 175 -14.27 2.40 -9.29
C LYS A 175 -14.50 1.13 -8.48
N ASP A 176 -15.76 0.74 -8.29
CA ASP A 176 -16.08 -0.50 -7.55
C ASP A 176 -15.49 -1.73 -8.26
N THR A 177 -15.55 -1.72 -9.59
CA THR A 177 -14.94 -2.75 -10.45
C THR A 177 -13.41 -2.78 -10.28
N CYS A 178 -12.75 -1.62 -10.27
CA CYS A 178 -11.31 -1.51 -10.09
C CYS A 178 -10.86 -1.91 -8.68
N GLN A 179 -11.66 -1.58 -7.66
CA GLN A 179 -11.41 -2.02 -6.30
C GLN A 179 -11.52 -3.55 -6.18
N ALA A 180 -12.58 -4.14 -6.75
CA ALA A 180 -12.74 -5.60 -6.78
C ALA A 180 -11.62 -6.30 -7.56
N ALA A 181 -11.24 -5.76 -8.72
CA ALA A 181 -10.14 -6.28 -9.53
C ALA A 181 -8.79 -6.22 -8.79
N SER A 182 -8.53 -5.10 -8.11
CA SER A 182 -7.32 -4.93 -7.30
C SER A 182 -7.23 -5.95 -6.17
N VAL A 183 -8.33 -6.14 -5.42
CA VAL A 183 -8.40 -7.15 -4.34
C VAL A 183 -8.25 -8.56 -4.90
N SER A 184 -8.87 -8.86 -6.04
CA SER A 184 -8.74 -10.17 -6.71
C SER A 184 -7.30 -10.46 -7.14
N TRP A 185 -6.60 -9.46 -7.69
CA TRP A 185 -5.19 -9.58 -8.07
C TRP A 185 -4.29 -9.86 -6.86
N LEU A 186 -4.50 -9.14 -5.75
CA LEU A 186 -3.76 -9.35 -4.50
C LEU A 186 -4.00 -10.74 -3.90
N LYS A 187 -5.26 -11.22 -3.92
CA LYS A 187 -5.61 -12.58 -3.49
C LYS A 187 -4.93 -13.63 -4.37
N GLY A 188 -4.92 -13.44 -5.69
CA GLY A 188 -4.26 -14.34 -6.63
C GLY A 188 -2.75 -14.44 -6.45
N LYS A 189 -2.12 -13.39 -5.91
CA LYS A 189 -0.67 -13.36 -5.57
C LYS A 189 -0.34 -13.99 -4.21
N GLY A 190 -1.34 -14.45 -3.44
CA GLY A 190 -1.11 -14.99 -2.10
C GLY A 190 -0.66 -13.93 -1.07
N LEU A 191 -0.94 -12.65 -1.34
CA LEU A 191 -0.58 -11.53 -0.46
C LEU A 191 -1.66 -11.22 0.58
N PHE A 192 -2.76 -11.97 0.55
CA PHE A 192 -3.65 -12.13 1.67
C PHE A 192 -3.23 -13.38 2.43
N PRO A 193 -3.19 -13.35 3.77
CA PRO A 193 -3.07 -14.59 4.53
C PRO A 193 -4.18 -15.52 4.05
N GLN A 194 -3.79 -16.63 3.41
CA GLN A 194 -4.70 -17.75 3.30
C GLN A 194 -4.95 -18.16 4.74
N ALA A 195 -6.21 -18.21 5.15
CA ALA A 195 -6.54 -18.96 6.35
C ALA A 195 -6.03 -20.36 6.06
N ASP A 196 -4.87 -20.68 6.64
CA ASP A 196 -4.42 -22.05 6.68
C ASP A 196 -5.49 -22.74 7.52
N GLU A 197 -6.34 -23.50 6.84
CA GLU A 197 -7.32 -24.39 7.44
C GLU A 197 -6.58 -25.57 8.11
N GLU A 198 -5.60 -25.29 8.96
CA GLU A 198 -5.22 -26.24 9.99
C GLU A 198 -6.24 -26.08 11.12
N GLU A 199 -7.30 -26.88 10.98
CA GLU A 199 -8.02 -27.54 12.06
C GLU A 199 -7.05 -27.90 13.20
N ASP A 200 -6.74 -26.95 14.08
CA ASP A 200 -6.31 -27.31 15.44
C ASP A 200 -7.60 -27.59 16.22
N ASP A 201 -8.04 -28.81 15.98
CA ASP A 201 -8.95 -29.64 16.75
C ASP A 201 -8.66 -29.45 18.25
N TRP A 202 -9.17 -28.36 18.84
CA TRP A 202 -9.23 -28.18 20.29
C TRP A 202 -10.35 -29.09 20.83
N VAL A 203 -10.18 -30.40 20.61
CA VAL A 203 -10.77 -31.44 21.43
C VAL A 203 -10.22 -31.17 22.82
N CYS A 204 -11.06 -30.52 23.64
CA CYS A 204 -10.92 -30.52 25.08
C CYS A 204 -11.16 -31.97 25.52
N GLU A 205 -10.15 -32.83 25.30
CA GLU A 205 -10.13 -34.21 25.76
C GLU A 205 -10.03 -34.15 27.29
N ASP A 206 -11.21 -34.18 27.91
CA ASP A 206 -11.53 -34.85 29.18
C ASP A 206 -10.33 -35.23 30.07
N ASP A 207 -9.58 -34.26 30.57
CA ASP A 207 -8.63 -34.48 31.67
C ASP A 207 -9.41 -34.44 32.99
N THR A 208 -10.07 -35.55 33.29
CA THR A 208 -9.99 -36.25 34.58
C THR A 208 -9.61 -35.35 35.77
N ILE A 209 -10.60 -34.62 36.28
CA ILE A 209 -10.55 -33.99 37.60
C ILE A 209 -10.88 -35.09 38.63
N GLU A 210 -9.86 -35.83 39.07
CA GLU A 210 -9.92 -36.62 40.30
C GLU A 210 -9.83 -35.69 41.52
N TRP A 211 -10.93 -35.56 42.26
CA TRP A 211 -10.95 -35.12 43.66
C TRP A 211 -11.88 -36.02 44.46
#